data_AF-A0A7J3KI58-F1
#
_entry.id   AF-A0A7J3KI58-F1
#
_cell.length_a   1.000
_cell.length_b   1.000
_cell.length_c   1.000
_cell.angle_alpha   90.00
_cell.angle_beta   90.00
_cell.angle_gamma   90.00
#
_symmetry.space_group_name_H-M   'P 1'
#
loop_
_entity.id
_entity.type
_entity.pdbx_description
1 polymer ?
#
loop_
_entity_poly.entity_id
_entity_poly.type
_entity_poly.pdbx_seq_one_letter_code
_entity_poly.pdbx_strand_id
1 'polypeptide(L)'
;MKKTLGVDFQPLRSIFPVSACFRGQIGEMSAIPHAMGTGRRIRRGDVLIAEAAVEIGGYSCELERTMIVGKPSAKQKRYFQVMVEAQRQPSKK
;
A
#
# COMPACT_ATOMS: atom_id res chain seq x y z
N MET A 1 -1.71 4.95 19.61
CA MET A 1 -1.70 3.59 19.04
C MET A 1 -2.04 2.53 20.09
N LYS A 2 -1.26 2.36 21.17
CA LYS A 2 -1.58 1.39 22.26
C LYS A 2 -2.99 1.55 22.86
N LYS A 3 -3.46 2.79 23.06
CA LYS A 3 -4.83 3.07 23.54
C LYS A 3 -5.93 2.42 22.69
N THR A 4 -5.74 2.31 21.37
CA THR A 4 -6.73 1.77 20.44
C THR A 4 -6.65 0.24 20.33
N LEU A 5 -5.46 -0.33 20.53
CA LEU A 5 -5.24 -1.79 20.45
C LEU A 5 -5.69 -2.54 21.71
N GLY A 6 -5.99 -1.82 22.78
CA GLY A 6 -6.34 -2.40 24.08
C GLY A 6 -5.13 -2.51 25.00
N VAL A 7 -5.40 -2.53 26.30
CA VAL A 7 -4.36 -2.60 27.34
C VAL A 7 -3.63 -3.94 27.36
N ASP A 8 -4.29 -5.00 26.88
CA ASP A 8 -3.77 -6.36 26.83
C ASP A 8 -3.02 -6.69 25.53
N PHE A 9 -2.91 -5.72 24.60
CA PHE A 9 -2.20 -5.94 23.35
C PHE A 9 -0.70 -6.20 23.59
N GLN A 10 -0.22 -7.33 23.08
CA GLN A 10 1.19 -7.70 23.08
C GLN A 10 1.69 -7.87 21.64
N PRO A 11 2.69 -7.10 21.20
CA PRO A 11 3.34 -7.35 19.92
C PRO A 11 4.16 -8.64 20.00
N LEU A 12 4.02 -9.53 19.01
CA LEU A 12 4.76 -10.80 19.00
C LEU A 12 5.87 -10.84 17.94
N ARG A 13 5.69 -10.14 16.81
CA ARG A 13 6.63 -10.21 15.68
C ARG A 13 7.20 -8.84 15.29
N SER A 14 6.47 -7.75 15.54
CA SER A 14 6.89 -6.39 15.17
C SER A 14 6.73 -5.41 16.31
N ILE A 15 7.73 -4.55 16.51
CA ILE A 15 7.64 -3.40 17.43
C ILE A 15 6.74 -2.28 16.87
N PHE A 16 6.42 -2.32 15.58
CA PHE A 16 5.44 -1.47 14.91
C PHE A 16 4.25 -2.32 14.46
N PRO A 17 3.28 -2.58 15.36
CA PRO A 17 2.20 -3.53 15.09
C PRO A 17 1.16 -3.00 14.11
N VAL A 18 1.15 -1.69 13.85
CA VAL A 18 0.30 -1.06 12.85
C VAL A 18 1.12 0.00 12.14
N SER A 19 1.13 -0.02 10.82
CA SER A 19 1.77 1.00 10.00
C SER A 19 0.87 1.38 8.82
N ALA A 20 1.02 2.62 8.38
CA ALA A 20 0.46 3.10 7.12
C ALA A 20 1.48 4.05 6.48
N CYS A 21 2.02 3.71 5.32
CA CYS A 21 3.11 4.46 4.71
C CYS A 21 3.11 4.36 3.18
N PHE A 22 4.04 5.10 2.57
CA PHE A 22 4.48 4.89 1.20
C PHE A 22 5.91 4.36 1.25
N ARG A 23 6.19 3.25 0.56
CA ARG A 23 7.55 2.74 0.36
C ARG A 23 8.21 3.43 -0.85
N GLY A 24 9.22 2.82 -1.47
CA GLY A 24 9.87 3.40 -2.66
C GLY A 24 9.05 3.34 -3.93
N GLN A 25 7.87 2.70 -3.92
CA GLN A 25 6.96 2.54 -5.05
C GLN A 25 6.22 3.85 -5.39
N ILE A 26 6.99 4.84 -5.84
CA ILE A 26 6.56 6.22 -6.11
C ILE A 26 6.90 6.59 -7.56
N GLY A 27 5.91 7.13 -8.28
CA GLY A 27 6.08 7.54 -9.68
C GLY A 27 6.40 6.33 -10.55
N GLU A 28 7.47 6.40 -11.33
CA GLU A 28 7.91 5.28 -12.18
C GLU A 28 8.31 4.04 -11.38
N MET A 29 8.83 4.23 -10.16
CA MET A 29 9.21 3.13 -9.28
C MET A 29 8.00 2.34 -8.77
N SER A 30 6.76 2.84 -8.95
CA SER A 30 5.56 2.08 -8.63
C SER A 30 5.41 0.81 -9.48
N ALA A 31 6.13 0.70 -10.60
CA ALA A 31 6.17 -0.50 -11.43
C ALA A 31 7.09 -1.59 -10.87
N ILE A 32 7.95 -1.28 -9.89
CA ILE A 32 8.94 -2.19 -9.33
C ILE A 32 8.44 -2.67 -7.96
N PRO A 33 8.12 -3.96 -7.77
CA PRO A 33 7.73 -4.47 -6.46
C PRO A 33 8.89 -4.30 -5.47
N HIS A 34 8.56 -3.97 -4.22
CA HIS A 34 9.54 -3.73 -3.15
C HIS A 34 10.62 -2.68 -3.50
N ALA A 35 10.27 -1.69 -4.33
CA ALA A 35 11.19 -0.60 -4.65
C ALA A 35 11.71 0.08 -3.36
N MET A 36 13.03 0.29 -3.31
CA MET A 36 13.66 1.01 -2.22
C MET A 36 13.33 2.50 -2.28
N GLY A 37 13.13 3.11 -1.11
CA GLY A 37 12.96 4.55 -0.99
C GLY A 37 14.15 5.31 -1.55
N THR A 38 13.89 6.39 -2.28
CA THR A 38 14.92 7.30 -2.80
C THR A 38 14.66 8.72 -2.29
N GLY A 39 15.61 9.64 -2.51
CA GLY A 39 15.42 11.07 -2.23
C GLY A 39 14.47 11.79 -3.19
N ARG A 40 13.78 11.07 -4.08
CA ARG A 40 12.87 11.64 -5.07
C ARG A 40 11.64 12.24 -4.38
N ARG A 41 11.33 13.50 -4.69
CA ARG A 41 10.11 14.16 -4.25
C ARG A 41 8.89 13.66 -5.02
N ILE A 42 7.77 13.49 -4.32
CA ILE A 42 6.46 13.19 -4.91
C ILE A 42 5.99 14.39 -5.75
N ARG A 43 5.41 14.13 -6.93
CA ARG A 43 4.97 15.12 -7.91
C ARG A 43 3.53 14.85 -8.36
N ARG A 44 2.84 15.88 -8.85
CA ARG A 44 1.54 15.70 -9.52
C ARG A 44 1.69 14.75 -10.71
N GLY A 45 0.73 13.85 -10.86
CA GLY A 45 0.74 12.79 -11.87
C GLY A 45 1.41 11.49 -11.41
N ASP A 46 2.13 11.48 -10.29
CA ASP A 46 2.73 10.25 -9.76
C ASP A 46 1.67 9.21 -9.38
N VAL A 47 1.98 7.95 -9.64
CA VAL A 47 1.31 6.81 -9.03
C VAL A 47 2.03 6.50 -7.72
N LEU A 48 1.29 6.29 -6.64
CA LEU A 48 1.81 5.89 -5.34
C LEU A 48 1.20 4.54 -4.97
N ILE A 49 2.03 3.61 -4.50
CA ILE A 49 1.54 2.41 -3.81
C ILE A 49 1.61 2.71 -2.31
N ALA A 50 0.44 2.88 -1.71
CA ALA A 50 0.28 2.99 -0.26
C ALA A 50 0.15 1.60 0.33
N GLU A 51 0.69 1.42 1.52
CA GLU A 51 0.61 0.19 2.27
C GLU A 51 0.11 0.47 3.68
N ALA A 52 -0.82 -0.36 4.13
CA ALA A 52 -1.13 -0.52 5.53
C ALA A 52 -0.82 -1.96 5.94
N ALA A 53 -0.01 -2.11 6.98
CA ALA A 53 0.35 -3.42 7.52
C ALA A 53 -0.05 -3.48 8.99
N VAL A 54 -0.49 -4.66 9.41
CA VAL A 54 -0.88 -4.92 10.79
C VAL A 54 -0.37 -6.28 11.26
N GLU A 55 0.07 -6.34 12.51
CA GLU A 55 0.33 -7.55 13.26
C GLU A 55 -0.46 -7.54 14.57
N ILE A 56 -1.40 -8.49 14.72
CA ILE A 56 -2.15 -8.72 15.96
C ILE A 56 -2.01 -10.18 16.38
N GLY A 57 -1.44 -10.41 17.57
CA GLY A 57 -1.33 -11.77 18.14
C GLY A 57 -0.55 -12.73 17.23
N GLY A 58 0.44 -12.23 16.49
CA GLY A 58 1.21 -13.02 15.54
C GLY A 58 0.55 -13.22 14.17
N TYR A 59 -0.68 -12.76 13.95
CA TYR A 59 -1.33 -12.73 12.64
C TYR A 59 -0.98 -11.45 11.89
N SER A 60 -0.60 -11.59 10.62
CA SER A 60 -0.21 -10.48 9.75
C SER A 60 -1.25 -10.25 8.66
N CYS A 61 -1.54 -9.00 8.37
CA CYS A 61 -2.33 -8.61 7.20
C CYS A 61 -1.70 -7.37 6.57
N GLU A 62 -1.68 -7.35 5.24
CA GLU A 62 -1.23 -6.21 4.44
C GLU A 62 -2.35 -5.77 3.50
N LEU A 63 -2.43 -4.46 3.32
CA LEU A 63 -3.38 -3.82 2.43
C LEU A 63 -2.65 -2.79 1.58
N GLU A 64 -2.61 -3.03 0.27
CA GLU A 64 -2.08 -2.07 -0.67
C GLU A 64 -3.19 -1.27 -1.36
N ARG A 65 -2.89 0.00 -1.65
CA ARG A 65 -3.76 0.90 -2.43
C ARG A 65 -2.95 1.67 -3.45
N THR A 66 -3.37 1.61 -4.71
CA THR A 66 -2.83 2.47 -5.77
C THR A 66 -3.53 3.83 -5.74
N MET A 67 -2.75 4.89 -5.56
CA MET A 67 -3.21 6.27 -5.54
C MET A 67 -2.55 7.06 -6.67
N ILE A 68 -3.19 8.15 -7.12
CA ILE A 68 -2.64 9.06 -8.13
C ILE A 68 -2.63 10.47 -7.56
N VAL A 69 -1.48 11.14 -7.64
CA VAL A 69 -1.32 12.49 -7.09
C VAL A 69 -1.97 13.51 -8.01
N GLY A 70 -3.17 13.95 -7.64
CA GLY A 70 -3.96 14.90 -8.44
C GLY A 70 -4.92 14.19 -9.41
N LYS A 71 -5.25 14.86 -10.52
CA LYS A 71 -6.24 14.33 -11.48
C LYS A 71 -5.61 13.21 -12.31
N PRO A 72 -6.20 12.01 -12.36
CA PRO A 72 -5.66 10.90 -13.13
C PRO A 72 -5.82 11.13 -14.64
N SER A 73 -4.77 10.81 -15.40
CA SER A 73 -4.79 10.82 -16.86
C SER A 73 -5.68 9.69 -17.42
N ALA A 74 -6.09 9.80 -18.69
CA ALA A 74 -6.85 8.74 -19.36
C ALA A 74 -6.12 7.39 -19.34
N LYS A 75 -4.79 7.41 -19.52
CA LYS A 75 -3.94 6.21 -19.47
C LYS A 75 -3.93 5.57 -18.09
N GLN A 76 -3.78 6.37 -17.02
CA GLN A 76 -3.82 5.86 -15.65
C GLN A 76 -5.18 5.28 -15.28
N LYS A 77 -6.29 5.96 -15.65
CA LYS A 77 -7.64 5.44 -15.43
C LYS A 77 -7.85 4.09 -16.12
N ARG A 78 -7.42 3.98 -17.38
CA ARG A 78 -7.53 2.73 -18.15
C ARG A 78 -6.81 1.58 -17.45
N TYR A 79 -5.54 1.76 -17.05
CA TYR A 79 -4.80 0.68 -16.41
C TYR A 79 -5.28 0.34 -15.01
N PHE A 80 -5.66 1.35 -14.23
CA PHE A 80 -6.26 1.12 -12.91
C PHE A 80 -7.55 0.30 -13.03
N GLN A 81 -8.39 0.61 -14.03
CA GLN A 81 -9.61 -0.14 -14.28
C GLN A 81 -9.33 -1.61 -14.68
N VAL A 82 -8.35 -1.85 -15.55
CA VAL A 82 -7.91 -3.22 -15.91
C VAL A 82 -7.46 -3.99 -14.67
N MET A 83 -6.68 -3.35 -13.78
CA MET A 83 -6.25 -3.97 -12.52
C MET A 83 -7.45 -4.31 -11.61
N VAL A 84 -8.41 -3.40 -11.46
CA VAL A 84 -9.62 -3.63 -10.65
C VAL A 84 -10.45 -4.78 -11.21
N GLU A 85 -10.60 -4.85 -12.53
CA GLU A 85 -11.29 -5.95 -13.21
C GLU A 85 -10.58 -7.28 -12.97
N ALA A 86 -9.25 -7.31 -13.03
CA ALA A 86 -8.48 -8.50 -12.71
C ALA A 86 -8.64 -8.95 -11.26
N GLN A 87 -8.64 -8.01 -10.29
CA GLN A 87 -8.84 -8.33 -8.87
C GLN A 87 -10.25 -8.84 -8.55
N ARG A 88 -11.27 -8.40 -9.29
CA ARG A 88 -12.66 -8.80 -9.11
C ARG A 88 -13.00 -10.14 -9.76
N GLN A 89 -12.17 -10.62 -10.67
CA GLN A 89 -12.37 -11.95 -11.22
C GLN A 89 -12.22 -12.98 -10.09
N PRO A 90 -13.12 -13.98 -10.02
CA PRO A 90 -12.96 -15.05 -9.06
C PRO A 90 -11.58 -15.68 -9.24
N SER A 91 -10.89 -15.92 -8.13
CA SER A 91 -9.61 -16.61 -8.20
C SER A 91 -9.84 -17.95 -8.87
N LYS A 92 -9.03 -18.23 -9.91
CA LYS A 92 -8.93 -19.58 -10.46
C LYS A 92 -8.28 -20.44 -9.38
N LYS A 93 -9.09 -20.97 -8.47
CA LYS A 93 -8.72 -22.11 -7.63
C LYS A 93 -9.07 -23.39 -8.36
#